data_AF-A0A813D632-F1
#
_entry.id   AF-A0A813D632-F1
#
_cell.length_a   1.000
_cell.length_b   1.000
_cell.length_c   1.000
_cell.angle_alpha   90.00
_cell.angle_beta   90.00
_cell.angle_gamma   90.00
#
_symmetry.space_group_name_H-M   'P 1'
#
loop_
_entity.id
_entity.type
_entity.pdbx_description
1 polymer ?
#
loop_
_entity_poly.entity_id
_entity_poly.type
_entity_poly.pdbx_seq_one_letter_code
_entity_poly.pdbx_strand_id
1 'polypeptide(L)'
;MCFRSIRAAISSLLVRAVGVAKFSPTLRAAIWLWPQAVKLLNLRTLSLHSRDLPWFRTRSDVSSPARQNIGASPGLITILSAMGFFMLDNFIRMSPFYRCLLVLGLAGLPLVASQNANTTNATTSSPVQDLVELLVALVKQSGSLTTSQKSIVSRLNAKLNSVSLPAVMAAQQKDQALVNYHASVVAGCDTSMSQHVLALGTMATSIAKLKAEHEQCETDRAGFLAERHTASSEFIAWLDAEAGMTPSNAVPQDESEVEAWVERALFWWKSFNATYTEFKVNESNAVVEAKIEVTNCAGELTGYTESYCSWAQAISVVTSTYTTCRSGAMSLYDATLASVKASAAARRTEFAGLSKAQCLLNALVLDDSGVSGELDACENAPPSTSDMIITEPELAGYSQTLVDEMGTPSDSSIPLSVESRLCTAA
;
A
#
# COMPACT_ATOMS: atom_id res chain seq x y z
N MET A 1 -0.81 -24.10 -0.71
CA MET A 1 -0.64 -24.97 0.49
C MET A 1 -0.84 -26.47 0.22
N CYS A 2 -1.82 -26.92 -0.59
CA CYS A 2 -2.04 -28.37 -0.83
C CYS A 2 -0.89 -29.14 -1.52
N PHE A 3 -0.08 -28.52 -2.39
CA PHE A 3 0.97 -29.25 -3.13
C PHE A 3 2.25 -29.54 -2.33
N ARG A 4 2.66 -28.67 -1.37
CA ARG A 4 3.85 -28.91 -0.53
C ARG A 4 3.60 -29.98 0.55
N SER A 5 2.37 -30.06 1.09
CA SER A 5 1.99 -31.11 2.06
C SER A 5 1.98 -32.51 1.42
N ILE A 6 1.65 -32.61 0.12
CA ILE A 6 1.70 -33.86 -0.64
C ILE A 6 3.16 -34.26 -0.93
N ARG A 7 4.05 -33.30 -1.25
CA ARG A 7 5.46 -33.58 -1.56
C ARG A 7 6.24 -34.03 -0.31
N ALA A 8 6.05 -33.37 0.83
CA ALA A 8 6.64 -33.77 2.11
C ALA A 8 6.12 -35.13 2.61
N ALA A 9 4.81 -35.40 2.43
CA ALA A 9 4.23 -36.70 2.73
C ALA A 9 4.77 -37.82 1.81
N ILE A 10 4.98 -37.53 0.52
CA ILE A 10 5.54 -38.49 -0.45
C ILE A 10 7.03 -38.76 -0.18
N SER A 11 7.83 -37.74 0.16
CA SER A 11 9.24 -37.95 0.55
C SER A 11 9.35 -38.77 1.84
N SER A 12 8.51 -38.50 2.84
CA SER A 12 8.41 -39.31 4.07
C SER A 12 7.95 -40.75 3.80
N LEU A 13 7.06 -40.97 2.84
CA LEU A 13 6.61 -42.31 2.41
C LEU A 13 7.69 -43.06 1.62
N LEU A 14 8.50 -42.38 0.82
CA LEU A 14 9.60 -42.97 0.05
C LEU A 14 10.78 -43.38 0.94
N VAL A 15 11.15 -42.56 1.93
CA VAL A 15 12.19 -42.91 2.91
C VAL A 15 11.77 -44.11 3.78
N ARG A 16 10.49 -44.23 4.12
CA ARG A 16 9.96 -45.43 4.82
C ARG A 16 9.80 -46.66 3.92
N ALA A 17 9.60 -46.49 2.60
CA ALA A 17 9.45 -47.59 1.66
C ALA A 17 10.79 -48.24 1.25
N VAL A 18 11.91 -47.54 1.39
CA VAL A 18 13.26 -48.08 1.11
C VAL A 18 13.77 -48.99 2.24
N GLY A 19 13.17 -48.94 3.44
CA GLY A 19 13.59 -49.71 4.62
C GLY A 19 12.97 -51.10 4.81
N VAL A 20 12.03 -51.56 3.97
CA VAL A 20 11.39 -52.89 4.13
C VAL A 20 11.32 -53.64 2.80
N ALA A 21 11.98 -54.79 2.75
CA ALA A 21 12.20 -55.59 1.57
C ALA A 21 10.92 -56.26 0.99
N LYS A 22 10.99 -56.49 -0.33
CA LYS A 22 10.09 -57.27 -1.23
C LYS A 22 8.86 -56.55 -1.79
N PHE A 23 9.11 -55.69 -2.80
CA PHE A 23 8.08 -55.34 -3.79
C PHE A 23 8.18 -56.21 -5.04
N SER A 24 7.02 -56.57 -5.61
CA SER A 24 6.92 -57.40 -6.81
C SER A 24 7.46 -56.67 -8.05
N PRO A 25 7.84 -57.41 -9.12
CA PRO A 25 8.38 -56.83 -10.35
C PRO A 25 7.46 -55.79 -11.01
N THR A 26 6.14 -55.90 -10.79
CA THR A 26 5.13 -55.00 -11.34
C THR A 26 5.19 -53.59 -10.72
N LEU A 27 5.61 -53.45 -9.46
CA LEU A 27 5.72 -52.13 -8.82
C LEU A 27 6.98 -51.37 -9.23
N ARG A 28 8.07 -52.09 -9.54
CA ARG A 28 9.31 -51.49 -10.07
C ARG A 28 9.10 -50.89 -11.47
N ALA A 29 8.29 -51.52 -12.31
CA ALA A 29 7.90 -50.99 -13.61
C ALA A 29 7.05 -49.71 -13.50
N ALA A 30 6.16 -49.63 -12.50
CA ALA A 30 5.31 -48.45 -12.27
C ALA A 30 6.12 -47.23 -11.79
N ILE A 31 7.14 -47.43 -10.94
CA ILE A 31 8.02 -46.35 -10.46
C ILE A 31 8.91 -45.82 -11.60
N TRP A 32 9.37 -46.68 -12.51
CA TRP A 32 10.15 -46.29 -13.68
C TRP A 32 9.35 -45.54 -14.77
N LEU A 33 8.04 -45.79 -14.87
CA LEU A 33 7.17 -45.14 -15.86
C LEU A 33 6.64 -43.77 -15.41
N TRP A 34 6.71 -43.47 -14.11
CA TRP A 34 6.11 -42.24 -13.57
C TRP A 34 6.80 -40.94 -14.03
N PRO A 35 8.15 -40.86 -14.15
CA PRO A 35 8.83 -39.70 -14.73
C PRO A 35 8.45 -39.45 -16.21
N GLN A 36 8.10 -40.51 -16.96
CA GLN A 36 7.66 -40.41 -18.36
C GLN A 36 6.19 -39.98 -18.47
N ALA A 37 5.33 -40.42 -17.54
CA ALA A 37 3.93 -40.00 -17.48
C ALA A 37 3.77 -38.51 -17.11
N VAL A 38 4.62 -37.98 -16.22
CA VAL A 38 4.66 -36.54 -15.88
C VAL A 38 5.12 -35.70 -17.08
N LYS A 39 6.02 -36.23 -17.92
CA LYS A 39 6.44 -35.61 -19.18
C LYS A 39 5.33 -35.57 -20.23
N LEU A 40 4.46 -36.58 -20.27
CA LEU A 40 3.32 -36.67 -21.20
C LEU A 40 2.11 -35.82 -20.78
N LEU A 41 1.87 -35.65 -19.48
CA LEU A 41 0.81 -34.75 -18.98
C LEU A 41 1.11 -33.27 -19.24
N ASN A 42 2.40 -32.89 -19.28
CA ASN A 42 2.82 -31.52 -19.57
C ASN A 42 2.81 -31.16 -21.06
N LEU A 43 2.70 -32.16 -21.95
CA LEU A 43 2.67 -31.96 -23.41
C LEU A 43 1.25 -31.88 -23.99
N ARG A 44 0.21 -32.22 -23.23
CA ARG A 44 -1.20 -32.18 -23.70
C ARG A 44 -1.91 -30.83 -23.49
N THR A 45 -1.32 -29.88 -22.79
CA THR A 45 -1.89 -28.54 -22.56
C THR A 45 -1.44 -27.49 -23.59
N LEU A 46 -0.65 -27.87 -24.59
CA LEU A 46 -0.22 -26.98 -25.68
C LEU A 46 -0.50 -27.63 -27.04
N SER A 47 -1.77 -27.62 -27.47
CA SER A 47 -2.11 -27.80 -28.88
C SER A 47 -3.45 -27.16 -29.19
N LEU A 48 -3.40 -25.91 -29.67
CA LEU A 48 -4.37 -25.36 -30.62
C LEU A 48 -3.72 -24.15 -31.31
N HIS A 49 -3.78 -24.17 -32.65
CA HIS A 49 -3.50 -23.14 -33.65
C HIS A 49 -2.16 -23.09 -34.42
N SER A 50 -2.35 -23.46 -35.70
CA SER A 50 -1.79 -23.01 -36.98
C SER A 50 -0.41 -23.46 -37.47
N ARG A 51 -0.51 -24.11 -38.64
CA ARG A 51 0.47 -24.53 -39.64
C ARG A 51 1.15 -23.32 -40.31
N ASP A 52 2.42 -23.45 -40.70
CA ASP A 52 2.87 -23.69 -42.08
C ASP A 52 4.41 -23.83 -42.15
N LEU A 53 4.90 -24.74 -43.01
CA LEU A 53 6.30 -24.97 -43.41
C LEU A 53 6.54 -24.25 -44.79
N PRO A 54 7.72 -24.25 -45.51
CA PRO A 54 8.97 -25.03 -45.26
C PRO A 54 10.37 -24.47 -45.77
N TRP A 55 11.48 -25.18 -45.42
CA TRP A 55 12.86 -25.32 -46.02
C TRP A 55 13.79 -24.06 -46.22
N PHE A 56 15.15 -24.03 -46.21
CA PHE A 56 16.32 -24.93 -46.05
C PHE A 56 17.61 -24.09 -45.73
N ARG A 57 18.57 -24.68 -44.99
CA ARG A 57 20.07 -24.61 -45.15
C ARG A 57 20.98 -23.60 -44.36
N THR A 58 21.97 -24.23 -43.68
CA THR A 58 23.40 -23.89 -43.40
C THR A 58 23.86 -22.97 -42.25
N ARG A 59 24.90 -23.49 -41.56
CA ARG A 59 25.79 -22.95 -40.51
C ARG A 59 26.24 -21.49 -40.69
N SER A 60 26.33 -20.74 -39.59
CA SER A 60 27.59 -20.14 -39.05
C SER A 60 27.32 -19.47 -37.69
N ASP A 61 28.37 -19.43 -36.86
CA ASP A 61 28.42 -18.84 -35.51
C ASP A 61 27.93 -17.38 -35.44
N VAL A 62 27.34 -16.99 -34.31
CA VAL A 62 27.55 -15.70 -33.58
C VAL A 62 26.67 -15.68 -32.31
N SER A 63 27.30 -15.20 -31.24
CA SER A 63 26.82 -14.87 -29.90
C SER A 63 25.48 -14.10 -29.81
N SER A 64 24.55 -14.55 -28.95
CA SER A 64 23.60 -13.70 -28.19
C SER A 64 22.77 -14.49 -27.16
N PRO A 65 22.17 -13.82 -26.15
CA PRO A 65 21.99 -14.36 -24.80
C PRO A 65 20.74 -15.23 -24.61
N ALA A 66 20.80 -16.03 -23.55
CA ALA A 66 19.79 -16.97 -23.12
C ALA A 66 18.41 -16.34 -22.93
N ARG A 67 17.40 -16.94 -23.58
CA ARG A 67 16.00 -16.81 -23.19
C ARG A 67 15.82 -17.34 -21.77
N GLN A 68 15.53 -16.45 -20.83
CA GLN A 68 14.97 -16.82 -19.54
C GLN A 68 13.53 -17.29 -19.76
N ASN A 69 13.26 -18.55 -19.44
CA ASN A 69 11.91 -19.05 -19.23
C ASN A 69 11.47 -18.59 -17.83
N ILE A 70 10.68 -17.53 -17.78
CA ILE A 70 10.01 -17.09 -16.56
C ILE A 70 8.84 -18.05 -16.31
N GLY A 71 9.10 -19.11 -15.55
CA GLY A 71 8.05 -19.90 -14.93
C GLY A 71 7.44 -19.08 -13.80
N ALA A 72 6.35 -18.38 -14.07
CA ALA A 72 5.62 -17.66 -13.03
C ALA A 72 5.12 -18.66 -11.97
N SER A 73 5.55 -18.47 -10.72
CA SER A 73 5.00 -19.17 -9.56
C SER A 73 3.50 -18.86 -9.45
N PRO A 74 2.62 -19.87 -9.29
CA PRO A 74 1.17 -19.66 -9.14
C PRO A 74 0.77 -18.74 -7.99
N GLY A 75 1.65 -18.51 -7.00
CA GLY A 75 1.41 -17.58 -5.90
C GLY A 75 1.53 -16.09 -6.27
N LEU A 76 2.31 -15.76 -7.31
CA LEU A 76 2.65 -14.38 -7.68
C LEU A 76 1.51 -13.70 -8.48
N ILE A 77 0.75 -14.50 -9.25
CA ILE A 77 -0.41 -14.04 -10.04
C ILE A 77 -1.60 -13.65 -9.15
N THR A 78 -1.78 -14.32 -8.00
CA THR A 78 -2.88 -14.01 -7.06
C THR A 78 -2.61 -12.75 -6.23
N ILE A 79 -1.33 -12.40 -5.98
CA ILE A 79 -0.95 -11.23 -5.18
C ILE A 79 -0.96 -9.95 -6.04
N LEU A 80 -0.44 -10.00 -7.27
CA LEU A 80 -0.46 -8.86 -8.19
C LEU A 80 -1.89 -8.45 -8.60
N SER A 81 -2.81 -9.41 -8.70
CA SER A 81 -4.22 -9.13 -8.97
C SER A 81 -4.93 -8.48 -7.77
N ALA A 82 -4.59 -8.83 -6.53
CA ALA A 82 -5.12 -8.18 -5.33
C ALA A 82 -4.62 -6.74 -5.17
N MET A 83 -3.34 -6.46 -5.47
CA MET A 83 -2.78 -5.11 -5.42
C MET A 83 -3.33 -4.19 -6.52
N GLY A 84 -3.50 -4.71 -7.74
CA GLY A 84 -4.13 -3.99 -8.85
C GLY A 84 -5.60 -3.64 -8.58
N PHE A 85 -6.36 -4.55 -7.97
CA PHE A 85 -7.75 -4.28 -7.57
C PHE A 85 -7.85 -3.28 -6.40
N PHE A 86 -6.96 -3.31 -5.41
CA PHE A 86 -6.99 -2.35 -4.29
C PHE A 86 -6.60 -0.92 -4.71
N MET A 87 -5.64 -0.77 -5.63
CA MET A 87 -5.27 0.54 -6.19
C MET A 87 -6.40 1.12 -7.07
N LEU A 88 -7.03 0.29 -7.91
CA LEU A 88 -8.18 0.74 -8.73
C LEU A 88 -9.43 1.04 -7.90
N ASP A 89 -9.76 0.24 -6.88
CA ASP A 89 -10.98 0.43 -6.09
C ASP A 89 -10.87 1.69 -5.19
N ASN A 90 -9.68 2.01 -4.68
CA ASN A 90 -9.43 3.29 -3.99
C ASN A 90 -9.47 4.48 -4.95
N PHE A 91 -8.93 4.34 -6.17
CA PHE A 91 -9.02 5.38 -7.19
C PHE A 91 -10.49 5.64 -7.61
N ILE A 92 -11.34 4.60 -7.65
CA ILE A 92 -12.77 4.65 -8.00
C ILE A 92 -13.64 5.23 -6.86
N ARG A 93 -13.26 5.04 -5.60
CA ARG A 93 -14.00 5.56 -4.43
C ARG A 93 -13.67 7.00 -4.04
N MET A 94 -12.58 7.58 -4.56
CA MET A 94 -12.33 9.01 -4.44
C MET A 94 -13.44 9.81 -5.13
N SER A 95 -14.02 10.79 -4.42
CA SER A 95 -15.07 11.64 -4.98
C SER A 95 -14.57 12.30 -6.28
N PRO A 96 -15.43 12.52 -7.29
CA PRO A 96 -15.04 13.15 -8.56
C PRO A 96 -14.41 14.55 -8.36
N PHE A 97 -14.66 15.20 -7.22
CA PHE A 97 -14.00 16.44 -6.82
C PHE A 97 -12.52 16.26 -6.46
N TYR A 98 -12.15 15.15 -5.80
CA TYR A 98 -10.75 14.83 -5.46
C TYR A 98 -9.92 14.51 -6.71
N ARG A 99 -10.49 13.83 -7.70
CA ARG A 99 -9.83 13.59 -8.99
C ARG A 99 -9.55 14.88 -9.76
N CYS A 100 -10.40 15.89 -9.61
CA CYS A 100 -10.21 17.21 -10.20
C CYS A 100 -9.13 18.02 -9.45
N LEU A 101 -9.10 17.95 -8.11
CA LEU A 101 -8.09 18.62 -7.28
C LEU A 101 -6.69 18.01 -7.40
N LEU A 102 -6.56 16.70 -7.61
CA LEU A 102 -5.27 16.02 -7.79
C LEU A 102 -4.63 16.36 -9.16
N VAL A 103 -5.45 16.56 -10.19
CA VAL A 103 -5.02 17.05 -11.52
C VAL A 103 -4.68 18.54 -11.48
N LEU A 104 -5.36 19.34 -10.65
CA LEU A 104 -5.05 20.77 -10.47
C LEU A 104 -3.83 21.01 -9.56
N GLY A 105 -3.55 20.11 -8.60
CA GLY A 105 -2.39 20.18 -7.72
C GLY A 105 -1.05 19.91 -8.42
N LEU A 106 -1.04 19.08 -9.47
CA LEU A 106 0.17 18.84 -10.30
C LEU A 106 0.43 19.96 -11.31
N ALA A 107 -0.53 20.85 -11.57
CA ALA A 107 -0.37 21.96 -12.50
C ALA A 107 0.24 23.22 -11.86
N GLY A 108 0.54 23.23 -10.56
CA GLY A 108 1.18 24.37 -9.89
C GLY A 108 0.44 25.71 -10.08
N LEU A 109 -0.84 25.67 -10.41
CA LEU A 109 -1.65 26.86 -10.61
C LEU A 109 -2.09 27.38 -9.24
N PRO A 110 -1.64 28.57 -8.81
CA PRO A 110 -2.18 29.17 -7.61
C PRO A 110 -3.67 29.40 -7.84
N LEU A 111 -4.51 28.70 -7.09
CA LEU A 111 -5.90 29.08 -6.86
C LEU A 111 -5.85 30.38 -6.05
N VAL A 112 -5.61 31.49 -6.76
CA VAL A 112 -5.86 32.82 -6.25
C VAL A 112 -7.38 32.90 -6.12
N ALA A 113 -7.89 32.51 -4.95
CA ALA A 113 -9.18 32.97 -4.50
C ALA A 113 -9.06 34.50 -4.31
N SER A 114 -9.16 35.23 -5.42
CA SER A 114 -9.39 36.66 -5.46
C SER A 114 -10.82 36.88 -4.99
N GLN A 115 -11.05 36.65 -3.70
CA GLN A 115 -12.08 37.41 -3.02
C GLN A 115 -11.42 38.74 -2.70
N ASN A 116 -11.88 39.76 -3.41
CA ASN A 116 -11.63 41.17 -3.20
C ASN A 116 -11.72 41.50 -1.70
N ALA A 117 -10.61 41.35 -0.98
CA ALA A 117 -10.41 41.93 0.33
C ALA A 117 -10.12 43.42 0.10
N ASN A 118 -11.13 44.14 -0.36
CA ASN A 118 -11.11 45.59 -0.34
C ASN A 118 -11.34 45.99 1.13
N THR A 119 -10.28 45.90 1.91
CA THR A 119 -10.13 46.46 3.25
C THR A 119 -10.17 47.98 3.16
N THR A 120 -11.34 48.53 2.93
CA THR A 120 -11.67 49.86 3.44
C THR A 120 -12.32 49.65 4.79
N ASN A 121 -11.55 49.85 5.87
CA ASN A 121 -12.03 50.06 7.24
C ASN A 121 -12.84 51.38 7.34
N ALA A 122 -13.74 51.62 6.40
CA ALA A 122 -14.75 52.64 6.55
C ALA A 122 -15.80 52.01 7.46
N THR A 123 -15.91 52.55 8.67
CA THR A 123 -17.09 52.39 9.52
C THR A 123 -18.28 53.01 8.79
N THR A 124 -18.71 52.39 7.68
CA THR A 124 -19.97 52.74 7.03
C THR A 124 -21.03 52.24 8.00
N SER A 125 -21.53 53.14 8.83
CA SER A 125 -22.78 52.91 9.55
C SER A 125 -23.79 52.35 8.55
N SER A 126 -24.46 51.26 8.94
CA SER A 126 -25.49 50.69 8.07
C SER A 126 -26.52 51.80 7.79
N PRO A 127 -27.00 51.99 6.55
CA PRO A 127 -28.06 52.96 6.27
C PRO A 127 -29.30 52.78 7.17
N VAL A 128 -29.49 51.57 7.70
CA VAL A 128 -30.52 51.25 8.69
C VAL A 128 -30.23 51.88 10.05
N GLN A 129 -28.97 51.88 10.51
CA GLN A 129 -28.58 52.55 11.76
C GLN A 129 -28.80 54.06 11.65
N ASP A 130 -28.33 54.70 10.59
CA ASP A 130 -28.48 56.15 10.40
C ASP A 130 -29.96 56.56 10.39
N LEU A 131 -30.81 55.77 9.72
CA LEU A 131 -32.26 56.00 9.69
C LEU A 131 -32.90 55.82 11.07
N VAL A 132 -32.48 54.80 11.83
CA VAL A 132 -32.99 54.55 13.19
C VAL A 132 -32.56 55.65 14.15
N GLU A 133 -31.30 56.11 14.09
CA GLU A 133 -30.81 57.22 14.91
C GLU A 133 -31.57 58.52 14.62
N LEU A 134 -31.90 58.80 13.35
CA LEU A 134 -32.74 59.93 12.97
C LEU A 134 -34.15 59.83 13.57
N LEU A 135 -34.76 58.64 13.55
CA LEU A 135 -36.09 58.40 14.13
C LEU A 135 -36.08 58.56 15.66
N VAL A 136 -35.02 58.09 16.33
CA VAL A 136 -34.84 58.27 17.78
C VAL A 136 -34.69 59.75 18.12
N ALA A 137 -33.89 60.51 17.37
CA ALA A 137 -33.74 61.94 17.56
C ALA A 137 -35.07 62.69 17.38
N LEU A 138 -35.87 62.31 16.38
CA LEU A 138 -37.20 62.88 16.16
C LEU A 138 -38.13 62.63 17.35
N VAL A 139 -38.17 61.41 17.89
CA VAL A 139 -38.99 61.09 19.08
C VAL A 139 -38.53 61.84 20.32
N LYS A 140 -37.21 61.96 20.53
CA LYS A 140 -36.65 62.77 21.63
C LYS A 140 -37.07 64.25 21.53
N GLN A 141 -37.32 64.76 20.32
CA GLN A 141 -37.77 66.13 20.10
C GLN A 141 -39.30 66.31 20.14
N SER A 142 -40.06 65.39 19.56
CA SER A 142 -41.53 65.51 19.41
C SER A 142 -42.32 64.83 20.52
N GLY A 143 -41.69 64.03 21.38
CA GLY A 143 -42.33 63.24 22.43
C GLY A 143 -42.89 61.90 21.95
N SER A 144 -43.50 61.85 20.75
CA SER A 144 -44.00 60.60 20.16
C SER A 144 -44.03 60.61 18.63
N LEU A 145 -44.14 59.41 18.05
CA LEU A 145 -44.36 59.20 16.62
C LEU A 145 -45.85 59.22 16.27
N THR A 146 -46.20 59.83 15.14
CA THR A 146 -47.54 59.72 14.54
C THR A 146 -47.87 58.29 14.12
N THR A 147 -49.16 57.96 13.98
CA THR A 147 -49.63 56.63 13.54
C THR A 147 -48.97 56.17 12.23
N SER A 148 -48.84 57.07 11.26
CA SER A 148 -48.19 56.78 9.98
C SER A 148 -46.70 56.45 10.15
N GLN A 149 -46.00 57.14 11.04
CA GLN A 149 -44.59 56.86 11.35
C GLN A 149 -44.43 55.52 12.09
N LYS A 150 -45.29 55.22 13.08
CA LYS A 150 -45.31 53.91 13.76
C LYS A 150 -45.52 52.74 12.76
N SER A 151 -46.35 52.94 11.74
CA SER A 151 -46.55 51.95 10.66
C SER A 151 -45.28 51.71 9.83
N ILE A 152 -44.48 52.75 9.55
CA ILE A 152 -43.20 52.62 8.84
C ILE A 152 -42.17 51.88 9.72
N VAL A 153 -42.04 52.29 10.99
CA VAL A 153 -41.16 51.64 11.99
C VAL A 153 -41.47 50.15 12.10
N SER A 154 -42.75 49.80 12.18
CA SER A 154 -43.19 48.40 12.23
C SER A 154 -42.78 47.60 11.00
N ARG A 155 -42.89 48.17 9.78
CA ARG A 155 -42.43 47.51 8.55
C ARG A 155 -40.91 47.36 8.49
N LEU A 156 -40.16 48.36 8.95
CA LEU A 156 -38.69 48.30 9.04
C LEU A 156 -38.25 47.20 10.01
N ASN A 157 -38.85 47.16 11.20
CA ASN A 157 -38.60 46.12 12.19
C ASN A 157 -38.91 44.73 11.64
N ALA A 158 -40.05 44.58 10.95
CA ALA A 158 -40.40 43.32 10.30
C ALA A 158 -39.33 42.86 9.30
N LYS A 159 -38.83 43.76 8.43
CA LYS A 159 -37.75 43.44 7.48
C LYS A 159 -36.44 43.08 8.19
N LEU A 160 -36.08 43.80 9.25
CA LEU A 160 -34.86 43.53 10.00
C LEU A 160 -34.91 42.14 10.64
N ASN A 161 -36.07 41.76 11.18
CA ASN A 161 -36.30 40.47 11.84
C ASN A 161 -36.42 39.31 10.86
N SER A 162 -37.06 39.50 9.71
CA SER A 162 -37.33 38.41 8.77
C SER A 162 -36.26 38.25 7.69
N VAL A 163 -35.41 39.26 7.47
CA VAL A 163 -34.43 39.27 6.38
C VAL A 163 -33.02 39.50 6.90
N SER A 164 -32.74 40.67 7.50
CA SER A 164 -31.37 41.10 7.77
C SER A 164 -30.69 40.27 8.85
N LEU A 165 -31.30 40.15 10.05
CA LEU A 165 -30.72 39.35 11.13
C LEU A 165 -30.54 37.86 10.74
N PRO A 166 -31.54 37.17 10.16
CA PRO A 166 -31.37 35.80 9.70
C PRO A 166 -30.29 35.64 8.62
N ALA A 167 -30.13 36.62 7.72
CA ALA A 167 -29.09 36.57 6.69
C ALA A 167 -27.68 36.61 7.28
N VAL A 168 -27.43 37.48 8.27
CA VAL A 168 -26.14 37.56 8.97
C VAL A 168 -25.85 36.26 9.72
N MET A 169 -26.86 35.70 10.42
CA MET A 169 -26.73 34.41 11.10
C MET A 169 -26.45 33.26 10.12
N ALA A 170 -27.15 33.22 8.99
CA ALA A 170 -26.94 32.19 7.97
C ALA A 170 -25.53 32.29 7.34
N ALA A 171 -25.01 33.49 7.14
CA ALA A 171 -23.63 33.69 6.70
C ALA A 171 -22.62 33.19 7.75
N GLN A 172 -22.85 33.47 9.03
CA GLN A 172 -22.02 32.96 10.13
C GLN A 172 -22.01 31.41 10.16
N GLN A 173 -23.16 30.76 9.97
CA GLN A 173 -23.26 29.30 9.92
C GLN A 173 -22.50 28.70 8.74
N LYS A 174 -22.52 29.34 7.57
CA LYS A 174 -21.75 28.90 6.39
C LYS A 174 -20.25 28.97 6.66
N ASP A 175 -19.79 30.03 7.31
CA ASP A 175 -18.39 30.20 7.67
C ASP A 175 -17.93 29.14 8.68
N GLN A 176 -18.76 28.85 9.69
CA GLN A 176 -18.49 27.74 10.62
C GLN A 176 -18.44 26.39 9.89
N ALA A 177 -19.38 26.12 8.98
CA ALA A 177 -19.40 24.89 8.20
C ALA A 177 -18.16 24.76 7.31
N LEU A 178 -17.67 25.86 6.76
CA LEU A 178 -16.48 25.87 5.92
C LEU A 178 -15.21 25.54 6.73
N VAL A 179 -15.05 26.11 7.93
CA VAL A 179 -13.94 25.76 8.84
C VAL A 179 -14.02 24.28 9.24
N ASN A 180 -15.21 23.80 9.61
CA ASN A 180 -15.43 22.39 9.95
C ASN A 180 -15.11 21.46 8.77
N TYR A 181 -15.44 21.87 7.55
CA TYR A 181 -15.11 21.12 6.34
C TYR A 181 -13.60 20.95 6.20
N HIS A 182 -12.82 22.04 6.27
CA HIS A 182 -11.36 21.95 6.14
C HIS A 182 -10.71 21.18 7.30
N ALA A 183 -11.26 21.28 8.52
CA ALA A 183 -10.85 20.43 9.63
C ALA A 183 -11.06 18.93 9.33
N SER A 184 -12.20 18.58 8.71
CA SER A 184 -12.46 17.17 8.35
C SER A 184 -11.56 16.69 7.20
N VAL A 185 -11.11 17.57 6.31
CA VAL A 185 -10.09 17.24 5.29
C VAL A 185 -8.74 16.89 5.95
N VAL A 186 -8.32 17.62 6.99
CA VAL A 186 -7.11 17.28 7.77
C VAL A 186 -7.24 15.90 8.41
N ALA A 187 -8.38 15.61 9.05
CA ALA A 187 -8.66 14.29 9.64
C ALA A 187 -8.75 13.17 8.58
N GLY A 188 -9.17 13.51 7.36
CA GLY A 188 -9.18 12.60 6.21
C GLY A 188 -7.78 12.10 5.84
N CYS A 189 -6.74 12.94 5.98
CA CYS A 189 -5.36 12.51 5.76
C CYS A 189 -4.95 11.40 6.75
N ASP A 190 -5.33 11.51 8.04
CA ASP A 190 -5.03 10.49 9.06
C ASP A 190 -5.78 9.17 8.81
N THR A 191 -7.03 9.28 8.36
CA THR A 191 -7.84 8.11 8.02
C THR A 191 -7.23 7.36 6.84
N SER A 192 -6.83 8.08 5.79
CA SER A 192 -6.16 7.49 4.62
C SER A 192 -4.83 6.84 5.00
N MET A 193 -4.04 7.50 5.84
CA MET A 193 -2.78 6.96 6.36
C MET A 193 -3.00 5.65 7.13
N SER A 194 -3.98 5.62 8.03
CA SER A 194 -4.32 4.43 8.82
C SER A 194 -4.69 3.23 7.94
N GLN A 195 -5.38 3.47 6.81
CA GLN A 195 -5.69 2.41 5.84
C GLN A 195 -4.44 1.89 5.13
N HIS A 196 -3.50 2.77 4.78
CA HIS A 196 -2.23 2.37 4.19
C HIS A 196 -1.36 1.57 5.17
N VAL A 197 -1.33 1.93 6.45
CA VAL A 197 -0.63 1.17 7.49
C VAL A 197 -1.10 -0.29 7.52
N LEU A 198 -2.41 -0.54 7.46
CA LEU A 198 -2.97 -1.91 7.44
C LEU A 198 -2.54 -2.69 6.18
N ALA A 199 -2.53 -2.05 5.01
CA ALA A 199 -2.09 -2.66 3.77
C ALA A 199 -0.58 -2.99 3.81
N LEU A 200 0.24 -2.07 4.31
CA LEU A 200 1.68 -2.26 4.48
C LEU A 200 2.00 -3.36 5.50
N GLY A 201 1.22 -3.49 6.58
CA GLY A 201 1.35 -4.60 7.53
C GLY A 201 1.09 -5.97 6.90
N THR A 202 0.15 -6.03 5.94
CA THR A 202 -0.10 -7.26 5.16
C THR A 202 1.10 -7.61 4.27
N MET A 203 1.70 -6.60 3.61
CA MET A 203 2.92 -6.78 2.82
C MET A 203 4.09 -7.26 3.68
N ALA A 204 4.30 -6.64 4.84
CA ALA A 204 5.35 -7.02 5.79
C ALA A 204 5.22 -8.49 6.25
N THR A 205 3.99 -8.94 6.53
CA THR A 205 3.72 -10.34 6.87
C THR A 205 4.08 -11.29 5.71
N SER A 206 3.75 -10.91 4.47
CA SER A 206 4.12 -11.70 3.28
C SER A 206 5.63 -11.76 3.07
N ILE A 207 6.33 -10.66 3.29
CA ILE A 207 7.80 -10.59 3.19
C ILE A 207 8.46 -11.46 4.24
N ALA A 208 8.00 -11.40 5.49
CA ALA A 208 8.52 -12.25 6.57
C ALA A 208 8.38 -13.75 6.24
N LYS A 209 7.27 -14.13 5.59
CA LYS A 209 7.07 -15.50 5.12
C LYS A 209 8.05 -15.88 4.00
N LEU A 210 8.22 -15.03 2.98
CA LEU A 210 9.14 -15.27 1.87
C LEU A 210 10.60 -15.36 2.37
N LYS A 211 10.96 -14.52 3.34
CA LYS A 211 12.25 -14.59 4.04
C LYS A 211 12.46 -15.95 4.69
N ALA A 212 11.50 -16.42 5.48
CA ALA A 212 11.58 -17.74 6.12
C ALA A 212 11.64 -18.88 5.09
N GLU A 213 10.93 -18.77 3.96
CA GLU A 213 10.99 -19.74 2.86
C GLU A 213 12.38 -19.77 2.21
N HIS A 214 13.02 -18.61 2.01
CA HIS A 214 14.40 -18.52 1.52
C HIS A 214 15.42 -19.07 2.53
N GLU A 215 15.30 -18.73 3.82
CA GLU A 215 16.17 -19.24 4.88
C GLU A 215 16.10 -20.78 4.99
N GLN A 216 14.91 -21.36 4.87
CA GLN A 216 14.75 -22.81 4.81
C GLN A 216 15.42 -23.40 3.57
N CYS A 217 15.26 -22.77 2.40
CA CYS A 217 15.93 -23.21 1.18
C CYS A 217 17.45 -23.22 1.33
N GLU A 218 18.04 -22.20 1.96
CA GLU A 218 19.48 -22.15 2.22
C GLU A 218 19.96 -23.30 3.13
N THR A 219 19.14 -23.70 4.11
CA THR A 219 19.39 -24.87 4.94
C THR A 219 19.35 -26.16 4.12
N ASP A 220 18.33 -26.34 3.28
CA ASP A 220 18.16 -27.51 2.42
C ASP A 220 19.30 -27.61 1.39
N ARG A 221 19.68 -26.48 0.78
CA ARG A 221 20.82 -26.36 -0.14
C ARG A 221 22.12 -26.82 0.49
N ALA A 222 22.39 -26.42 1.74
CA ALA A 222 23.56 -26.88 2.47
C ALA A 222 23.55 -28.41 2.67
N GLY A 223 22.38 -28.98 2.98
CA GLY A 223 22.16 -30.42 3.07
C GLY A 223 22.51 -31.17 1.78
N PHE A 224 21.91 -30.78 0.65
CA PHE A 224 22.19 -31.42 -0.65
C PHE A 224 23.65 -31.26 -1.10
N LEU A 225 24.29 -30.13 -0.79
CA LEU A 225 25.71 -29.96 -1.09
C LEU A 225 26.59 -30.90 -0.25
N ALA A 226 26.22 -31.15 1.00
CA ALA A 226 26.90 -32.12 1.87
C ALA A 226 26.69 -33.56 1.40
N GLU A 227 25.47 -33.93 0.96
CA GLU A 227 25.17 -35.24 0.37
C GLU A 227 25.98 -35.45 -0.91
N ARG A 228 26.04 -34.45 -1.79
CA ARG A 228 26.88 -34.47 -2.99
C ARG A 228 28.35 -34.70 -2.66
N HIS A 229 28.86 -33.99 -1.66
CA HIS A 229 30.24 -34.18 -1.21
C HIS A 229 30.47 -35.60 -0.68
N THR A 230 29.55 -36.10 0.15
CA THR A 230 29.60 -37.45 0.73
C THR A 230 29.60 -38.52 -0.35
N ALA A 231 28.66 -38.47 -1.30
CA ALA A 231 28.58 -39.43 -2.40
C ALA A 231 29.85 -39.45 -3.27
N SER A 232 30.45 -38.28 -3.52
CA SER A 232 31.71 -38.20 -4.26
C SER A 232 32.88 -38.78 -3.44
N SER A 233 32.96 -38.47 -2.14
CA SER A 233 34.00 -39.03 -1.27
C SER A 233 33.90 -40.54 -1.08
N GLU A 234 32.69 -41.09 -0.95
CA GLU A 234 32.47 -42.54 -0.88
C GLU A 234 32.86 -43.24 -2.18
N PHE A 235 32.53 -42.63 -3.34
CA PHE A 235 32.92 -43.17 -4.64
C PHE A 235 34.44 -43.21 -4.82
N ILE A 236 35.15 -42.14 -4.44
CA ILE A 236 36.63 -42.11 -4.49
C ILE A 236 37.24 -43.13 -3.53
N ALA A 237 36.74 -43.20 -2.29
CA ALA A 237 37.23 -44.17 -1.31
C ALA A 237 37.03 -45.62 -1.78
N TRP A 238 35.92 -45.91 -2.45
CA TRP A 238 35.68 -47.22 -3.06
C TRP A 238 36.65 -47.51 -4.22
N LEU A 239 36.89 -46.54 -5.12
CA LEU A 239 37.87 -46.69 -6.20
C LEU A 239 39.28 -46.99 -5.66
N ASP A 240 39.70 -46.30 -4.61
CA ASP A 240 41.00 -46.51 -3.97
C ASP A 240 41.10 -47.90 -3.32
N ALA A 241 40.02 -48.36 -2.69
CA ALA A 241 39.95 -49.70 -2.08
C ALA A 241 40.03 -50.83 -3.13
N GLU A 242 39.35 -50.67 -4.28
CA GLU A 242 39.36 -51.66 -5.36
C GLU A 242 40.67 -51.69 -6.15
N ALA A 243 41.42 -50.58 -6.19
CA ALA A 243 42.70 -50.51 -6.90
C ALA A 243 43.68 -51.60 -6.44
N GLY A 244 43.65 -51.95 -5.15
CA GLY A 244 44.48 -53.03 -4.58
C GLY A 244 43.98 -54.46 -4.84
N MET A 245 42.73 -54.63 -5.30
CA MET A 245 42.11 -55.94 -5.55
C MET A 245 42.04 -56.32 -7.03
N THR A 246 42.56 -55.46 -7.92
CA THR A 246 42.53 -55.69 -9.36
C THR A 246 43.30 -56.96 -9.73
N PRO A 247 42.69 -57.92 -10.44
CA PRO A 247 43.38 -59.11 -10.93
C PRO A 247 44.63 -58.73 -11.73
N SER A 248 45.72 -59.50 -11.57
CA SER A 248 46.94 -59.26 -12.32
C SER A 248 46.69 -59.28 -13.82
N ASN A 249 47.18 -58.26 -14.53
CA ASN A 249 47.15 -58.20 -15.99
C ASN A 249 48.13 -59.21 -16.64
N ALA A 250 49.01 -59.83 -15.85
CA ALA A 250 49.92 -60.85 -16.35
C ALA A 250 49.19 -62.19 -16.49
N VAL A 251 49.09 -62.67 -17.73
CA VAL A 251 48.59 -64.02 -18.02
C VAL A 251 49.58 -65.05 -17.46
N PRO A 252 49.11 -66.07 -16.70
CA PRO A 252 49.98 -67.15 -16.23
C PRO A 252 50.73 -67.83 -17.38
N GLN A 253 51.98 -68.24 -17.12
CA GLN A 253 52.78 -68.98 -18.11
C GLN A 253 52.38 -70.46 -18.18
N ASP A 254 51.80 -70.99 -17.10
CA ASP A 254 51.25 -72.34 -17.06
C ASP A 254 49.86 -72.34 -17.71
N GLU A 255 49.73 -73.06 -18.82
CA GLU A 255 48.47 -73.19 -19.58
C GLU A 255 47.32 -73.72 -18.69
N SER A 256 47.63 -74.56 -17.70
CA SER A 256 46.63 -75.10 -16.79
C SER A 256 46.05 -74.07 -15.80
N GLU A 257 46.73 -72.93 -15.60
CA GLU A 257 46.26 -71.85 -14.73
C GLU A 257 45.48 -70.75 -15.48
N VAL A 258 45.57 -70.72 -16.80
CA VAL A 258 44.99 -69.66 -17.64
C VAL A 258 43.48 -69.58 -17.49
N GLU A 259 42.77 -70.72 -17.52
CA GLU A 259 41.31 -70.76 -17.42
C GLU A 259 40.83 -70.17 -16.07
N ALA A 260 41.43 -70.59 -14.97
CA ALA A 260 41.11 -70.08 -13.64
C ALA A 260 41.45 -68.59 -13.49
N TRP A 261 42.52 -68.11 -14.15
CA TRP A 261 42.83 -66.69 -14.21
C TRP A 261 41.76 -65.89 -14.98
N VAL A 262 41.31 -66.38 -16.14
CA VAL A 262 40.23 -65.75 -16.94
C VAL A 262 38.94 -65.67 -16.13
N GLU A 263 38.54 -66.76 -15.47
CA GLU A 263 37.30 -66.77 -14.66
C GLU A 263 37.35 -65.78 -13.50
N ARG A 264 38.47 -65.70 -12.77
CA ARG A 264 38.66 -64.71 -11.70
C ARG A 264 38.59 -63.28 -12.23
N ALA A 265 39.25 -63.01 -13.36
CA ALA A 265 39.22 -61.69 -13.97
C ALA A 265 37.81 -61.30 -14.41
N LEU A 266 37.09 -62.20 -15.10
CA LEU A 266 35.71 -61.97 -15.53
C LEU A 266 34.77 -61.74 -14.34
N PHE A 267 34.90 -62.54 -13.28
CA PHE A 267 34.11 -62.39 -12.07
C PHE A 267 34.35 -61.03 -11.41
N TRP A 268 35.61 -60.63 -11.25
CA TRP A 268 35.97 -59.35 -10.67
C TRP A 268 35.43 -58.18 -11.49
N TRP A 269 35.67 -58.15 -12.81
CA TRP A 269 35.19 -57.06 -13.69
C TRP A 269 33.67 -56.93 -13.69
N LYS A 270 32.94 -58.05 -13.62
CA LYS A 270 31.48 -58.05 -13.50
C LYS A 270 31.02 -57.40 -12.20
N SER A 271 31.65 -57.74 -11.07
CA SER A 271 31.34 -57.16 -9.76
C SER A 271 31.71 -55.67 -9.72
N PHE A 272 32.93 -55.33 -10.14
CA PHE A 272 33.42 -53.97 -10.21
C PHE A 272 32.50 -53.07 -11.03
N ASN A 273 32.11 -53.49 -12.24
CA ASN A 273 31.25 -52.69 -13.11
C ASN A 273 29.86 -52.44 -12.50
N ALA A 274 29.32 -53.41 -11.76
CA ALA A 274 28.04 -53.24 -11.08
C ALA A 274 28.12 -52.15 -9.99
N THR A 275 29.11 -52.26 -9.10
CA THR A 275 29.32 -51.29 -8.01
C THR A 275 29.76 -49.92 -8.52
N TYR A 276 30.63 -49.87 -9.52
CA TYR A 276 31.01 -48.63 -10.22
C TYR A 276 29.77 -47.88 -10.73
N THR A 277 28.88 -48.60 -11.41
CA THR A 277 27.66 -48.02 -11.97
C THR A 277 26.75 -47.47 -10.87
N GLU A 278 26.63 -48.20 -9.75
CA GLU A 278 25.85 -47.75 -8.59
C GLU A 278 26.40 -46.45 -8.01
N PHE A 279 27.71 -46.37 -7.70
CA PHE A 279 28.31 -45.14 -7.20
C PHE A 279 28.20 -43.98 -8.18
N LYS A 280 28.43 -44.22 -9.47
CA LYS A 280 28.27 -43.17 -10.50
C LYS A 280 26.84 -42.65 -10.56
N VAL A 281 25.83 -43.52 -10.44
CA VAL A 281 24.43 -43.11 -10.40
C VAL A 281 24.13 -42.30 -9.14
N ASN A 282 24.59 -42.74 -7.97
CA ASN A 282 24.39 -42.02 -6.71
C ASN A 282 25.03 -40.62 -6.75
N GLU A 283 26.30 -40.53 -7.17
CA GLU A 283 26.99 -39.24 -7.34
C GLU A 283 26.25 -38.34 -8.35
N SER A 284 25.81 -38.88 -9.49
CA SER A 284 25.10 -38.11 -10.51
C SER A 284 23.76 -37.57 -10.00
N ASN A 285 23.03 -38.38 -9.23
CA ASN A 285 21.76 -37.96 -8.61
C ASN A 285 21.99 -36.82 -7.61
N ALA A 286 22.96 -36.95 -6.71
CA ALA A 286 23.27 -35.91 -5.73
C ALA A 286 23.74 -34.59 -6.39
N VAL A 287 24.48 -34.67 -7.50
CA VAL A 287 24.84 -33.47 -8.30
C VAL A 287 23.60 -32.80 -8.89
N VAL A 288 22.66 -33.57 -9.44
CA VAL A 288 21.42 -33.05 -10.02
C VAL A 288 20.55 -32.39 -8.95
N GLU A 289 20.37 -33.04 -7.80
CA GLU A 289 19.57 -32.53 -6.69
C GLU A 289 20.15 -31.24 -6.11
N ALA A 290 21.47 -31.20 -5.86
CA ALA A 290 22.14 -29.97 -5.42
C ALA A 290 21.98 -28.82 -6.43
N LYS A 291 22.04 -29.11 -7.73
CA LYS A 291 21.85 -28.08 -8.78
C LYS A 291 20.41 -27.56 -8.84
N ILE A 292 19.43 -28.45 -8.68
CA ILE A 292 18.01 -28.07 -8.58
C ILE A 292 17.83 -27.15 -7.38
N GLU A 293 18.39 -27.49 -6.23
CA GLU A 293 18.19 -26.70 -5.02
C GLU A 293 18.86 -25.33 -5.06
N VAL A 294 20.07 -25.23 -5.64
CA VAL A 294 20.69 -23.92 -5.92
C VAL A 294 19.78 -23.03 -6.77
N THR A 295 19.08 -23.60 -7.75
CA THR A 295 18.17 -22.86 -8.61
C THR A 295 16.90 -22.44 -7.86
N ASN A 296 16.36 -23.32 -7.01
CA ASN A 296 15.20 -23.02 -6.17
C ASN A 296 15.50 -21.84 -5.22
N CYS A 297 16.63 -21.86 -4.53
CA CYS A 297 16.97 -20.81 -3.57
C CYS A 297 17.23 -19.46 -4.23
N ALA A 298 17.80 -19.45 -5.44
CA ALA A 298 17.91 -18.22 -6.24
C ALA A 298 16.53 -17.64 -6.60
N GLY A 299 15.56 -18.51 -6.90
CA GLY A 299 14.17 -18.10 -7.16
C GLY A 299 13.47 -17.53 -5.91
N GLU A 300 13.57 -18.21 -4.78
CA GLU A 300 13.00 -17.75 -3.50
C GLU A 300 13.63 -16.42 -3.05
N LEU A 301 14.96 -16.28 -3.18
CA LEU A 301 15.67 -15.02 -2.91
C LEU A 301 15.17 -13.88 -3.79
N THR A 302 14.97 -14.14 -5.08
CA THR A 302 14.44 -13.15 -6.02
C THR A 302 13.04 -12.69 -5.58
N GLY A 303 12.14 -13.63 -5.28
CA GLY A 303 10.78 -13.31 -4.85
C GLY A 303 10.71 -12.55 -3.52
N TYR A 304 11.54 -12.93 -2.54
CA TYR A 304 11.69 -12.21 -1.29
C TYR A 304 12.19 -10.76 -1.54
N THR A 305 13.24 -10.60 -2.34
CA THR A 305 13.87 -9.29 -2.57
C THR A 305 12.94 -8.35 -3.34
N GLU A 306 12.28 -8.83 -4.39
CA GLU A 306 11.29 -8.03 -5.15
C GLU A 306 10.15 -7.55 -4.25
N SER A 307 9.62 -8.45 -3.41
CA SER A 307 8.53 -8.11 -2.47
C SER A 307 8.98 -7.09 -1.43
N TYR A 308 10.20 -7.23 -0.90
CA TYR A 308 10.80 -6.28 0.04
C TYR A 308 10.97 -4.89 -0.59
N CYS A 309 11.56 -4.81 -1.79
CA CYS A 309 11.73 -3.54 -2.50
C CYS A 309 10.39 -2.84 -2.75
N SER A 310 9.38 -3.59 -3.20
CA SER A 310 8.04 -3.05 -3.44
C SER A 310 7.41 -2.47 -2.17
N TRP A 311 7.54 -3.16 -1.04
CA TRP A 311 7.09 -2.66 0.26
C TRP A 311 7.83 -1.40 0.71
N ALA A 312 9.18 -1.38 0.58
CA ALA A 312 9.98 -0.23 0.95
C ALA A 312 9.62 1.02 0.12
N GLN A 313 9.41 0.85 -1.19
CA GLN A 313 8.92 1.93 -2.06
C GLN A 313 7.52 2.39 -1.65
N ALA A 314 6.61 1.45 -1.34
CA ALA A 314 5.27 1.78 -0.89
C ALA A 314 5.27 2.61 0.40
N ILE A 315 6.14 2.29 1.37
CA ILE A 315 6.35 3.11 2.59
C ILE A 315 6.74 4.54 2.22
N SER A 316 7.74 4.69 1.34
CA SER A 316 8.22 6.01 0.91
C SER A 316 7.10 6.84 0.26
N VAL A 317 6.34 6.23 -0.65
CA VAL A 317 5.21 6.87 -1.33
C VAL A 317 4.11 7.27 -0.35
N VAL A 318 3.71 6.37 0.55
CA VAL A 318 2.68 6.63 1.56
C VAL A 318 3.11 7.75 2.50
N THR A 319 4.35 7.72 3.00
CA THR A 319 4.91 8.75 3.90
C THR A 319 4.93 10.13 3.24
N SER A 320 5.41 10.19 2.00
CA SER A 320 5.44 11.44 1.22
C SER A 320 4.03 11.97 0.97
N THR A 321 3.12 11.10 0.52
CA THR A 321 1.71 11.45 0.25
C THR A 321 1.01 11.96 1.51
N TYR A 322 1.22 11.31 2.66
CA TYR A 322 0.65 11.74 3.93
C TYR A 322 1.20 13.09 4.36
N THR A 323 2.51 13.30 4.25
CA THR A 323 3.15 14.58 4.57
C THR A 323 2.61 15.71 3.69
N THR A 324 2.52 15.51 2.37
CA THR A 324 1.94 16.47 1.43
C THR A 324 0.45 16.72 1.69
N CYS A 325 -0.34 15.66 1.94
CA CYS A 325 -1.76 15.78 2.30
C CYS A 325 -1.94 16.66 3.52
N ARG A 326 -1.22 16.34 4.62
CA ARG A 326 -1.42 17.01 5.90
C ARG A 326 -0.96 18.46 5.86
N SER A 327 0.23 18.73 5.33
CA SER A 327 0.75 20.10 5.18
C SER A 327 -0.15 20.97 4.29
N GLY A 328 -0.62 20.43 3.16
CA GLY A 328 -1.54 21.13 2.27
C GLY A 328 -2.90 21.39 2.92
N ALA A 329 -3.48 20.38 3.58
CA ALA A 329 -4.76 20.50 4.27
C ALA A 329 -4.70 21.49 5.44
N MET A 330 -3.62 21.46 6.23
CA MET A 330 -3.39 22.42 7.32
C MET A 330 -3.25 23.85 6.78
N SER A 331 -2.45 24.05 5.73
CA SER A 331 -2.29 25.38 5.13
C SER A 331 -3.63 25.95 4.64
N LEU A 332 -4.49 25.10 4.07
CA LEU A 332 -5.83 25.51 3.62
C LEU A 332 -6.74 25.82 4.81
N TYR A 333 -6.73 24.98 5.85
CA TYR A 333 -7.47 25.22 7.08
C TYR A 333 -7.08 26.55 7.73
N ASP A 334 -5.79 26.82 7.91
CA ASP A 334 -5.29 28.05 8.55
C ASP A 334 -5.68 29.29 7.75
N ALA A 335 -5.53 29.25 6.43
CA ALA A 335 -5.93 30.34 5.53
C ALA A 335 -7.43 30.60 5.60
N THR A 336 -8.24 29.54 5.57
CA THR A 336 -9.69 29.66 5.69
C THR A 336 -10.10 30.18 7.06
N LEU A 337 -9.50 29.70 8.14
CA LEU A 337 -9.78 30.15 9.50
C LEU A 337 -9.47 31.63 9.67
N ALA A 338 -8.34 32.11 9.15
CA ALA A 338 -7.98 33.52 9.18
C ALA A 338 -9.01 34.39 8.43
N SER A 339 -9.39 33.97 7.23
CA SER A 339 -10.41 34.66 6.41
C SER A 339 -11.79 34.68 7.08
N VAL A 340 -12.22 33.55 7.64
CA VAL A 340 -13.49 33.40 8.34
C VAL A 340 -13.52 34.20 9.64
N LYS A 341 -12.41 34.26 10.41
CA LYS A 341 -12.31 35.11 11.61
C LYS A 341 -12.47 36.59 11.27
N ALA A 342 -11.85 37.06 10.19
CA ALA A 342 -12.02 38.44 9.73
C ALA A 342 -13.48 38.73 9.33
N SER A 343 -14.10 37.82 8.57
CA SER A 343 -15.51 37.94 8.17
C SER A 343 -16.47 37.88 9.36
N ALA A 344 -16.19 37.02 10.35
CA ALA A 344 -16.97 36.91 11.57
C ALA A 344 -16.89 38.18 12.44
N ALA A 345 -15.72 38.82 12.52
CA ALA A 345 -15.58 40.09 13.23
C ALA A 345 -16.42 41.22 12.57
N ALA A 346 -16.43 41.27 11.23
CA ALA A 346 -17.28 42.21 10.49
C ALA A 346 -18.77 41.93 10.74
N ARG A 347 -19.21 40.67 10.60
CA ARG A 347 -20.61 40.28 10.87
C ARG A 347 -21.02 40.45 12.32
N ARG A 348 -20.10 40.31 13.27
CA ARG A 348 -20.36 40.59 14.68
C ARG A 348 -20.73 42.06 14.89
N THR A 349 -20.04 42.95 14.20
CA THR A 349 -20.31 44.39 14.22
C THR A 349 -21.66 44.69 13.57
N GLU A 350 -21.92 44.10 12.40
CA GLU A 350 -23.21 44.22 11.69
C GLU A 350 -24.38 43.71 12.54
N PHE A 351 -24.24 42.52 13.13
CA PHE A 351 -25.25 41.91 13.98
C PHE A 351 -25.53 42.75 15.22
N ALA A 352 -24.49 43.30 15.86
CA ALA A 352 -24.66 44.22 16.97
C ALA A 352 -25.42 45.49 16.55
N GLY A 353 -25.06 46.08 15.41
CA GLY A 353 -25.77 47.25 14.88
C GLY A 353 -27.24 46.97 14.57
N LEU A 354 -27.52 45.86 13.89
CA LEU A 354 -28.88 45.42 13.57
C LEU A 354 -29.69 45.08 14.82
N SER A 355 -29.09 44.44 15.82
CA SER A 355 -29.76 44.11 17.09
C SER A 355 -30.08 45.36 17.90
N LYS A 356 -29.18 46.34 17.93
CA LYS A 356 -29.46 47.65 18.55
C LYS A 356 -30.59 48.37 17.80
N ALA A 357 -30.55 48.38 16.47
CA ALA A 357 -31.61 48.94 15.64
C ALA A 357 -32.97 48.26 15.90
N GLN A 358 -32.99 46.93 16.04
CA GLN A 358 -34.17 46.16 16.41
C GLN A 358 -34.75 46.63 17.75
N CYS A 359 -33.89 46.76 18.77
CA CYS A 359 -34.28 47.20 20.10
C CYS A 359 -34.92 48.59 20.05
N LEU A 360 -34.24 49.54 19.39
CA LEU A 360 -34.75 50.91 19.23
C LEU A 360 -36.08 50.94 18.45
N LEU A 361 -36.20 50.20 17.34
CA LEU A 361 -37.44 50.12 16.58
C LEU A 361 -38.60 49.51 17.40
N ASN A 362 -38.32 48.53 18.26
CA ASN A 362 -39.31 47.98 19.19
C ASN A 362 -39.73 48.99 20.26
N ALA A 363 -38.80 49.79 20.81
CA ALA A 363 -39.13 50.84 21.77
C ALA A 363 -39.99 51.96 21.13
N LEU A 364 -39.70 52.33 19.87
CA LEU A 364 -40.42 53.38 19.14
C LEU A 364 -41.88 53.05 18.80
N VAL A 365 -42.29 51.77 18.85
CA VAL A 365 -43.69 51.37 18.62
C VAL A 365 -44.53 51.32 19.90
N LEU A 366 -43.92 51.49 21.07
CA LEU A 366 -44.64 51.53 22.36
C LEU A 366 -45.52 52.78 22.49
N ASP A 367 -46.40 52.76 23.49
CA ASP A 367 -47.19 53.92 23.89
C ASP A 367 -46.34 54.91 24.71
N ASP A 368 -46.70 56.19 24.67
CA ASP A 368 -45.89 57.33 25.15
C ASP A 368 -45.34 57.17 26.58
N SER A 369 -46.05 56.45 27.45
CA SER A 369 -45.64 56.19 28.83
C SER A 369 -44.43 55.26 29.00
N GLY A 370 -44.10 54.43 27.99
CA GLY A 370 -43.01 53.43 28.06
C GLY A 370 -41.81 53.72 27.16
N VAL A 371 -41.95 54.64 26.20
CA VAL A 371 -40.95 54.89 25.15
C VAL A 371 -39.61 55.35 25.72
N SER A 372 -39.59 56.28 26.68
CA SER A 372 -38.34 56.86 27.20
C SER A 372 -37.47 55.82 27.91
N GLY A 373 -38.05 55.01 28.81
CA GLY A 373 -37.29 54.03 29.58
C GLY A 373 -36.72 52.91 28.71
N GLU A 374 -37.50 52.44 27.73
CA GLU A 374 -37.07 51.37 26.83
C GLU A 374 -36.05 51.87 25.79
N LEU A 375 -36.18 53.12 25.31
CA LEU A 375 -35.14 53.73 24.46
C LEU A 375 -33.81 53.82 25.21
N ASP A 376 -33.82 54.30 26.46
CA ASP A 376 -32.61 54.39 27.28
C ASP A 376 -32.02 53.00 27.55
N ALA A 377 -32.86 51.98 27.79
CA ALA A 377 -32.41 50.60 27.94
C ALA A 377 -31.72 50.08 26.67
N CYS A 378 -32.32 50.32 25.50
CA CYS A 378 -31.77 49.92 24.20
C CYS A 378 -30.49 50.68 23.80
N GLU A 379 -30.35 51.94 24.22
CA GLU A 379 -29.14 52.73 23.94
C GLU A 379 -27.94 52.23 24.75
N ASN A 380 -28.18 51.80 25.99
CA ASN A 380 -27.16 51.45 26.97
C ASN A 380 -26.84 49.95 27.06
N ALA A 381 -27.75 49.07 26.62
CA ALA A 381 -27.51 47.63 26.63
C ALA A 381 -26.77 47.18 25.35
N PRO A 382 -25.51 46.73 25.43
CA PRO A 382 -24.84 46.15 24.27
C PRO A 382 -25.52 44.83 23.89
N PRO A 383 -25.84 44.61 22.60
CA PRO A 383 -26.45 43.36 22.16
C PRO A 383 -25.48 42.19 22.36
N SER A 384 -26.02 41.04 22.76
CA SER A 384 -25.23 39.81 22.84
C SER A 384 -24.72 39.43 21.45
N THR A 385 -23.46 39.06 21.39
CA THR A 385 -22.77 38.64 20.16
C THR A 385 -22.06 37.30 20.33
N SER A 386 -22.43 36.52 21.35
CA SER A 386 -21.86 35.20 21.65
C SER A 386 -21.96 34.26 20.44
N ASP A 387 -23.05 34.34 19.69
CA ASP A 387 -23.37 33.42 18.60
C ASP A 387 -22.63 33.77 17.29
N MET A 388 -21.90 34.89 17.30
CA MET A 388 -21.09 35.37 16.17
C MET A 388 -19.60 35.01 16.32
N ILE A 389 -19.28 34.12 17.26
CA ILE A 389 -17.92 33.60 17.47
C ILE A 389 -17.76 32.32 16.66
N ILE A 390 -16.66 32.24 15.89
CA ILE A 390 -16.27 31.01 15.20
C ILE A 390 -15.62 30.08 16.22
N THR A 391 -16.15 28.87 16.33
CA THR A 391 -15.56 27.82 17.16
C THR A 391 -14.50 27.10 16.34
N GLU A 392 -13.26 27.12 16.81
CA GLU A 392 -12.15 26.41 16.17
C GLU A 392 -12.22 24.91 16.48
N PRO A 393 -12.32 24.03 15.47
CA PRO A 393 -12.21 22.60 15.70
C PRO A 393 -10.84 22.22 16.26
N GLU A 394 -10.82 21.31 17.22
CA GLU A 394 -9.57 20.69 17.66
C GLU A 394 -9.02 19.80 16.54
N LEU A 395 -7.78 20.06 16.13
CA LEU A 395 -7.09 19.27 15.12
C LEU A 395 -6.04 18.39 15.80
N ALA A 396 -6.02 17.10 15.45
CA ALA A 396 -4.94 16.23 15.83
C ALA A 396 -3.61 16.73 15.24
N GLY A 397 -2.51 16.59 15.98
CA GLY A 397 -1.17 16.84 15.46
C GLY A 397 -0.78 15.83 14.37
N TYR A 398 0.39 16.04 13.74
CA TYR A 398 0.99 15.02 12.88
C TYR A 398 1.21 13.73 13.69
N SER A 399 0.59 12.63 13.24
CA SER A 399 0.78 11.33 13.90
C SER A 399 2.11 10.69 13.51
N GLN A 400 3.14 10.90 14.33
CA GLN A 400 4.41 10.17 14.19
C GLN A 400 4.22 8.67 14.43
N THR A 401 3.31 8.30 15.34
CA THR A 401 2.99 6.90 15.63
C THR A 401 2.51 6.15 14.38
N LEU A 402 1.64 6.74 13.56
CA LEU A 402 1.20 6.10 12.30
C LEU A 402 2.35 5.91 11.31
N VAL A 403 3.34 6.81 11.33
CA VAL A 403 4.53 6.70 10.47
C VAL A 403 5.42 5.57 10.96
N ASP A 404 5.65 5.51 12.28
CA ASP A 404 6.49 4.49 12.90
C ASP A 404 5.87 3.09 12.78
N GLU A 405 4.54 2.98 12.83
CA GLU A 405 3.79 1.72 12.65
C GLU A 405 3.96 1.08 11.26
N MET A 406 4.33 1.84 10.23
CA MET A 406 4.67 1.26 8.92
C MET A 406 5.97 0.45 8.95
N GLY A 407 6.81 0.67 9.97
CA GLY A 407 8.13 0.09 10.10
C GLY A 407 9.19 0.84 9.27
N THR A 408 10.45 0.52 9.54
CA THR A 408 11.58 1.04 8.77
C THR A 408 12.11 -0.05 7.84
N PRO A 409 12.33 0.25 6.55
CA PRO A 409 13.09 -0.63 5.67
C PRO A 409 14.54 -0.73 6.15
N SER A 410 14.82 -1.72 6.99
CA SER A 410 16.15 -1.97 7.53
C SER A 410 16.38 -3.47 7.73
N ASP A 411 16.22 -4.25 6.66
CA ASP A 411 16.55 -5.67 6.72
C ASP A 411 18.02 -5.93 6.33
N SER A 412 18.86 -6.09 7.35
CA SER A 412 20.29 -6.40 7.19
C SER A 412 20.58 -7.73 6.47
N SER A 413 19.59 -8.61 6.28
CA SER A 413 19.79 -9.86 5.54
C SER A 413 19.86 -9.69 4.02
N ILE A 414 19.45 -8.55 3.48
CA ILE A 414 19.59 -8.26 2.05
C ILE A 414 20.99 -7.69 1.82
N PRO A 415 21.83 -8.31 0.97
CA PRO A 415 23.13 -7.75 0.66
C PRO A 415 22.96 -6.35 0.03
N LEU A 416 23.66 -5.35 0.56
CA LEU A 416 23.61 -3.95 0.07
C LEU A 416 23.84 -3.83 -1.45
N SER A 417 24.66 -4.73 -2.01
CA SER A 417 24.96 -4.78 -3.44
C SER A 417 23.80 -5.26 -4.32
N VAL A 418 22.83 -5.96 -3.72
CA VAL A 418 21.61 -6.48 -4.33
C VAL A 418 20.49 -5.46 -4.14
N GLU A 419 20.39 -4.87 -2.94
CA GLU A 419 19.40 -3.84 -2.60
C GLU A 419 19.50 -2.63 -3.55
N SER A 420 20.70 -2.11 -3.80
CA SER A 420 20.88 -0.95 -4.68
C SER A 420 20.61 -1.23 -6.16
N ARG A 421 20.63 -2.49 -6.60
CA ARG A 421 20.40 -2.82 -8.03
C ARG A 421 18.96 -3.18 -8.29
N LEU A 422 18.34 -3.94 -7.39
CA LEU A 422 16.98 -4.43 -7.57
C LEU A 422 15.95 -3.40 -7.16
N CYS A 423 16.15 -2.67 -6.05
CA CYS A 423 15.15 -1.69 -5.62
C CYS A 423 15.16 -0.39 -6.45
N THR A 424 16.20 -0.16 -7.26
CA THR A 424 16.29 0.99 -8.18
C THR A 424 15.72 0.68 -9.57
N ALA A 425 15.54 -0.61 -9.88
CA ALA A 425 14.99 -1.07 -11.15
C ALA A 425 13.49 -1.38 -11.08
N ALA A 426 12.99 -1.73 -9.88
CA ALA A 426 11.57 -1.76 -9.55
C ALA A 426 11.01 -0.34 -9.46
#